data_AF-A0A9D7JD89-F1
#
_entry.id   AF-A0A9D7JD89-F1
#
_cell.length_a   1.000
_cell.length_b   1.000
_cell.length_c   1.000
_cell.angle_alpha   90.00
_cell.angle_beta   90.00
_cell.angle_gamma   90.00
#
_symmetry.space_group_name_H-M   'P 1'
#
loop_
_entity.id
_entity.type
_entity.pdbx_description
1 polymer ?
#
loop_
_entity_poly.entity_id
_entity_poly.type
_entity_poly.pdbx_seq_one_letter_code
_entity_poly.pdbx_strand_id
1 'polypeptide(L)'
;MRYLLPIAAAVIVSAAPALAEESAIAEIRSAWQACTGLVAQAPDDWTGWRRSFDGGYADHFEFHDGGDGAPSVLVQTWLIDAIATQTDTACYRADGTLAFLFSRMVSPNVAAETEAPALAREGRLYFDPAGQLIRVLTRVLEGEVEVAGMDTERYSLARGCGLTAPHPTVETVRDHLAAELGDIEGGRADYTVPPLDWCAIATD
;
A
#
# COMPACT_ATOMS: atom_id res chain seq x y z
N MET A 1 -53.94 15.20 41.00
CA MET A 1 -53.86 14.83 39.57
C MET A 1 -52.41 15.00 39.14
N ARG A 2 -51.84 13.96 38.55
CA ARG A 2 -50.40 13.79 38.31
C ARG A 2 -50.17 13.69 36.79
N TYR A 3 -49.16 14.41 36.31
CA TYR A 3 -48.39 14.23 35.06
C TYR A 3 -49.10 14.52 33.72
N LEU A 4 -48.44 14.97 32.63
CA LEU A 4 -47.03 14.90 32.20
C LEU A 4 -46.56 16.18 31.49
N LEU A 5 -45.28 16.53 31.64
CA LEU A 5 -44.50 17.37 30.72
C LEU A 5 -43.91 16.46 29.60
N PRO A 6 -43.91 16.85 28.32
CA PRO A 6 -43.17 16.11 27.30
C PRO A 6 -41.71 16.55 27.30
N ILE A 7 -40.79 15.61 27.54
CA ILE A 7 -39.36 15.78 27.30
C ILE A 7 -39.12 15.49 25.83
N ALA A 8 -38.81 16.51 25.04
CA ALA A 8 -38.32 16.35 23.68
C ALA A 8 -36.89 15.82 23.75
N ALA A 9 -36.70 14.54 23.38
CA ALA A 9 -35.38 13.96 23.21
C ALA A 9 -34.75 14.50 21.92
N ALA A 10 -33.72 15.33 22.06
CA ALA A 10 -32.88 15.73 20.94
C ALA A 10 -32.06 14.52 20.49
N VAL A 11 -32.33 14.01 19.29
CA VAL A 11 -31.51 13.01 18.62
C VAL A 11 -30.24 13.71 18.15
N ILE A 12 -29.14 13.52 18.86
CA ILE A 12 -27.81 13.91 18.39
C ILE A 12 -27.39 12.87 17.37
N VAL A 13 -27.49 13.20 16.09
CA VAL A 13 -26.90 12.41 15.00
C VAL A 13 -25.39 12.67 15.03
N SER A 14 -24.60 11.68 15.45
CA SER A 14 -23.15 11.76 15.51
C SER A 14 -22.53 11.71 14.10
N ALA A 15 -22.33 12.89 13.49
CA ALA A 15 -21.64 13.05 12.20
C ALA A 15 -20.09 13.05 12.30
N ALA A 16 -19.54 12.89 13.51
CA ALA A 16 -18.11 12.99 13.79
C ALA A 16 -17.21 11.96 13.05
N PRO A 17 -17.57 10.66 12.92
CA PRO A 17 -16.65 9.68 12.33
C PRO A 17 -16.46 9.88 10.82
N ALA A 18 -17.53 10.19 10.09
CA ALA A 18 -17.46 10.41 8.64
C ALA A 18 -16.66 11.66 8.26
N LEU A 19 -16.74 12.73 9.07
CA LEU A 19 -15.96 13.95 8.83
C LEU A 19 -14.47 13.75 9.12
N ALA A 20 -14.13 12.94 10.13
CA ALA A 20 -12.75 12.61 10.44
C ALA A 20 -12.10 11.79 9.31
N GLU A 21 -12.82 10.79 8.77
CA GLU A 21 -12.35 9.98 7.64
C GLU A 21 -12.12 10.83 6.38
N GLU A 22 -13.06 11.70 6.00
CA GLU A 22 -12.91 12.56 4.82
C GLU A 22 -11.71 13.50 4.96
N SER A 23 -11.48 14.05 6.17
CA SER A 23 -10.32 14.90 6.44
C SER A 23 -8.99 14.13 6.36
N ALA A 24 -8.96 12.89 6.83
CA ALA A 24 -7.80 12.02 6.73
C ALA A 24 -7.52 11.64 5.26
N ILE A 25 -8.56 11.32 4.48
CA ILE A 25 -8.42 11.02 3.05
C ILE A 25 -7.87 12.22 2.27
N ALA A 26 -8.32 13.44 2.59
CA ALA A 26 -7.80 14.65 1.95
C ALA A 26 -6.31 14.86 2.26
N GLU A 27 -5.89 14.64 3.50
CA GLU A 27 -4.48 14.68 3.91
C GLU A 27 -3.65 13.63 3.16
N ILE A 28 -4.12 12.39 3.10
CA ILE A 28 -3.41 11.31 2.41
C ILE A 28 -3.27 11.61 0.91
N ARG A 29 -4.28 12.21 0.26
CA ARG A 29 -4.17 12.66 -1.13
C ARG A 29 -3.10 13.73 -1.30
N SER A 30 -2.96 14.65 -0.33
CA SER A 30 -1.90 15.65 -0.32
C SER A 30 -0.51 15.01 -0.17
N ALA A 31 -0.38 14.04 0.75
CA ALA A 31 0.87 13.28 0.91
C ALA A 31 1.24 12.55 -0.39
N TRP A 32 0.28 11.87 -1.03
CA TRP A 32 0.49 11.20 -2.32
C TRP A 32 0.97 12.16 -3.41
N GLN A 33 0.36 13.34 -3.53
CA GLN A 33 0.81 14.36 -4.48
C GLN A 33 2.27 14.77 -4.21
N ALA A 34 2.64 14.99 -2.95
CA ALA A 34 4.01 15.34 -2.57
C ALA A 34 5.01 14.23 -2.92
N CYS A 35 4.67 12.97 -2.62
CA CYS A 35 5.46 11.79 -2.98
C CYS A 35 5.64 11.62 -4.50
N THR A 36 4.56 11.75 -5.28
CA THR A 36 4.66 11.69 -6.75
C THR A 36 5.49 12.85 -7.31
N GLY A 37 5.41 14.03 -6.68
CA GLY A 37 6.24 15.18 -7.01
C GLY A 37 7.72 14.95 -6.73
N LEU A 38 8.07 14.29 -5.63
CA LEU A 38 9.45 13.89 -5.30
C LEU A 38 10.03 12.99 -6.39
N VAL A 39 9.35 11.87 -6.69
CA VAL A 39 9.82 10.89 -7.67
C VAL A 39 9.90 11.50 -9.08
N ALA A 40 8.96 12.36 -9.46
CA ALA A 40 8.98 13.01 -10.77
C ALA A 40 10.16 13.99 -10.95
N GLN A 41 10.65 14.60 -9.87
CA GLN A 41 11.77 15.54 -9.93
C GLN A 41 13.12 14.83 -10.08
N ALA A 42 13.27 13.66 -9.46
CA ALA A 42 14.52 12.91 -9.45
C ALA A 42 14.23 11.39 -9.50
N PRO A 43 13.79 10.86 -10.66
CA PRO A 43 13.35 9.47 -10.77
C PRO A 43 14.45 8.44 -10.52
N ASP A 44 15.72 8.83 -10.71
CA ASP A 44 16.88 7.95 -10.52
C ASP A 44 17.60 8.20 -9.18
N ASP A 45 17.12 9.13 -8.35
CA ASP A 45 17.71 9.44 -7.05
C ASP A 45 17.07 8.56 -5.96
N TRP A 46 17.51 7.30 -5.92
CA TRP A 46 17.07 6.32 -4.95
C TRP A 46 18.24 5.51 -4.42
N THR A 47 18.06 4.98 -3.20
CA THR A 47 18.99 4.01 -2.59
C THR A 47 18.30 2.66 -2.45
N GLY A 48 19.02 1.58 -2.72
CA GLY A 48 18.50 0.23 -2.56
C GLY A 48 19.21 -0.80 -3.43
N TRP A 49 18.45 -1.79 -3.90
CA TRP A 49 19.00 -2.91 -4.66
C TRP A 49 18.09 -3.36 -5.78
N ARG A 50 18.68 -4.00 -6.78
CA ARG A 50 17.97 -4.66 -7.88
C ARG A 50 18.57 -6.03 -8.12
N ARG A 51 17.73 -7.07 -8.17
CA ARG A 51 18.12 -8.42 -8.58
C ARG A 51 17.52 -8.70 -9.94
N SER A 52 18.36 -8.65 -10.98
CA SER A 52 17.94 -8.94 -12.34
C SER A 52 17.98 -10.44 -12.62
N PHE A 53 16.94 -10.94 -13.27
CA PHE A 53 16.87 -12.27 -13.87
C PHE A 53 17.04 -12.16 -15.39
N ASP A 54 17.63 -13.17 -16.03
CA ASP A 54 17.79 -13.20 -17.48
C ASP A 54 16.43 -12.97 -18.17
N GLY A 55 16.35 -11.96 -19.04
CA GLY A 55 15.10 -11.58 -19.73
C GLY A 55 14.48 -10.23 -19.30
N GLY A 56 15.12 -9.49 -18.39
CA GLY A 56 14.73 -8.11 -18.05
C GLY A 56 13.73 -7.98 -16.90
N TYR A 57 13.41 -9.09 -16.23
CA TYR A 57 12.62 -9.08 -15.00
C TYR A 57 13.53 -8.87 -13.80
N ALA A 58 13.08 -8.12 -12.80
CA ALA A 58 13.87 -7.91 -11.60
C ALA A 58 13.00 -7.72 -10.36
N ASP A 59 13.48 -8.25 -9.25
CA ASP A 59 13.07 -7.73 -7.95
C ASP A 59 13.83 -6.42 -7.71
N HIS A 60 13.19 -5.43 -7.13
CA HIS A 60 13.92 -4.25 -6.69
C HIS A 60 13.32 -3.63 -5.44
N PHE A 61 14.19 -2.97 -4.70
CA PHE A 61 13.90 -2.14 -3.54
C PHE A 61 14.46 -0.76 -3.85
N GLU A 62 13.59 0.22 -4.04
CA GLU A 62 13.94 1.58 -4.45
C GLU A 62 13.39 2.55 -3.42
N PHE A 63 14.26 3.12 -2.59
CA PHE A 63 13.88 4.11 -1.59
C PHE A 63 14.34 5.50 -2.00
N HIS A 64 13.37 6.36 -2.29
CA HIS A 64 13.56 7.79 -2.49
C HIS A 64 13.43 8.48 -1.14
N ASP A 65 14.56 8.73 -0.49
CA ASP A 65 14.62 9.39 0.81
C ASP A 65 14.61 10.91 0.62
N GLY A 66 13.51 11.57 0.96
CA GLY A 66 13.42 13.03 0.95
C GLY A 66 14.24 13.71 2.05
N GLY A 67 14.70 12.95 3.05
CA GLY A 67 15.34 13.47 4.25
C GLY A 67 14.35 14.02 5.28
N ASP A 68 14.89 14.67 6.32
CA ASP A 68 14.12 15.12 7.46
C ASP A 68 13.11 16.21 7.08
N GLY A 69 11.84 16.03 7.44
CA GLY A 69 10.79 17.01 7.17
C GLY A 69 10.29 17.02 5.73
N ALA A 70 10.62 16.01 4.93
CA ALA A 70 10.23 15.88 3.53
C ALA A 70 9.53 14.53 3.27
N PRO A 71 8.64 14.46 2.26
CA PRO A 71 8.03 13.19 1.87
C PRO A 71 9.08 12.22 1.33
N SER A 72 8.86 10.93 1.57
CA SER A 72 9.70 9.85 1.03
C SER A 72 8.85 8.80 0.34
N VAL A 73 9.45 8.02 -0.55
CA VAL A 73 8.75 6.95 -1.30
C VAL A 73 9.56 5.68 -1.26
N LEU A 74 8.92 4.58 -0.92
CA LEU A 74 9.47 3.23 -1.08
C LEU A 74 8.71 2.52 -2.20
N VAL A 75 9.44 2.04 -3.21
CA VAL A 75 8.92 1.15 -4.24
C VAL A 75 9.58 -0.22 -4.07
N GLN A 76 8.76 -1.25 -3.95
CA GLN A 76 9.23 -2.63 -3.90
C GLN A 76 8.54 -3.41 -5.01
N THR A 77 9.31 -4.11 -5.82
CA THR A 77 8.80 -5.02 -6.84
C THR A 77 9.32 -6.42 -6.59
N TRP A 78 8.42 -7.40 -6.68
CA TRP A 78 8.73 -8.82 -6.59
C TRP A 78 8.25 -9.53 -7.85
N LEU A 79 9.16 -10.28 -8.47
CA LEU A 79 8.84 -11.31 -9.44
C LEU A 79 8.55 -12.61 -8.69
N ILE A 80 7.32 -13.10 -8.83
CA ILE A 80 6.82 -14.24 -8.09
C ILE A 80 6.69 -15.43 -9.04
N ASP A 81 7.55 -16.43 -8.81
CA ASP A 81 7.58 -17.70 -9.56
C ASP A 81 7.66 -17.55 -11.08
N ALA A 82 8.18 -16.41 -11.57
CA ALA A 82 8.20 -16.03 -12.98
C ALA A 82 6.82 -15.96 -13.67
N ILE A 83 5.72 -15.93 -12.92
CA ILE A 83 4.36 -15.86 -13.46
C ILE A 83 3.59 -14.62 -13.01
N ALA A 84 4.02 -13.97 -11.93
CA ALA A 84 3.35 -12.78 -11.43
C ALA A 84 4.37 -11.72 -11.02
N THR A 85 3.96 -10.46 -11.10
CA THR A 85 4.74 -9.34 -10.57
C THR A 85 3.86 -8.58 -9.60
N GLN A 86 4.36 -8.32 -8.40
CA GLN A 86 3.73 -7.40 -7.46
C GLN A 86 4.63 -6.19 -7.29
N THR A 87 4.06 -4.99 -7.39
CA THR A 87 4.72 -3.73 -7.06
C THR A 87 3.93 -3.04 -5.96
N ASP A 88 4.60 -2.73 -4.86
CA ASP A 88 4.09 -1.91 -3.78
C ASP A 88 4.78 -0.54 -3.83
N THR A 89 4.00 0.53 -3.72
CA THR A 89 4.48 1.91 -3.61
C THR A 89 3.94 2.51 -2.33
N ALA A 90 4.82 2.69 -1.35
CA ALA A 90 4.52 3.32 -0.07
C ALA A 90 4.96 4.79 -0.09
N CYS A 91 4.07 5.67 0.33
CA CYS A 91 4.30 7.10 0.46
C CYS A 91 4.31 7.49 1.93
N TYR A 92 5.37 8.17 2.35
CA TYR A 92 5.57 8.64 3.71
C TYR A 92 5.35 10.14 3.78
N ARG A 93 4.72 10.57 4.86
CA ARG A 93 4.56 11.98 5.20
C ARG A 93 5.91 12.63 5.49
N ALA A 94 5.91 13.96 5.55
CA ALA A 94 7.06 14.75 5.98
C ALA A 94 7.53 14.44 7.41
N ASP A 95 6.65 13.92 8.27
CA ASP A 95 6.99 13.47 9.63
C ASP A 95 7.55 12.03 9.67
N GLY A 96 7.70 11.38 8.52
CA GLY A 96 8.22 10.03 8.39
C GLY A 96 7.18 8.92 8.53
N THR A 97 5.92 9.20 8.85
CA THR A 97 4.87 8.17 9.00
C THR A 97 4.29 7.72 7.65
N LEU A 98 3.91 6.44 7.55
CA LEU A 98 3.23 5.92 6.36
C LEU A 98 1.84 6.58 6.17
N ALA A 99 1.60 7.17 5.01
CA ALA A 99 0.31 7.76 4.64
C ALA A 99 -0.51 6.84 3.74
N PHE A 100 0.16 6.21 2.77
CA PHE A 100 -0.51 5.51 1.69
C PHE A 100 0.36 4.37 1.18
N LEU A 101 -0.27 3.23 0.89
CA LEU A 101 0.36 2.13 0.17
C LEU A 101 -0.51 1.73 -1.02
N PHE A 102 0.07 1.75 -2.21
CA PHE A 102 -0.52 1.21 -3.41
C PHE A 102 0.15 -0.10 -3.78
N SER A 103 -0.60 -1.19 -3.72
CA SER A 103 -0.15 -2.51 -4.16
C SER A 103 -0.79 -2.83 -5.51
N ARG A 104 0.00 -3.25 -6.49
CA ARG A 104 -0.49 -3.75 -7.78
C ARG A 104 0.17 -5.07 -8.10
N MET A 105 -0.62 -6.13 -8.19
CA MET A 105 -0.20 -7.44 -8.68
C MET A 105 -0.71 -7.65 -10.09
N VAL A 106 0.16 -8.05 -11.02
CA VAL A 106 -0.21 -8.51 -12.35
C VAL A 106 0.10 -10.01 -12.43
N SER A 107 -0.89 -10.82 -12.80
CA SER A 107 -0.71 -12.27 -12.98
C SER A 107 -1.69 -12.83 -14.01
N PRO A 108 -1.44 -14.04 -14.54
CA PRO A 108 -2.46 -14.81 -15.24
C PRO A 108 -3.75 -14.93 -14.41
N ASN A 109 -4.89 -15.00 -15.09
CA ASN A 109 -6.14 -15.43 -14.47
C ASN A 109 -6.08 -16.96 -14.27
N VAL A 110 -6.16 -17.41 -13.02
CA VAL A 110 -6.12 -18.85 -12.66
C VAL A 110 -7.51 -19.44 -12.41
N ALA A 111 -8.57 -18.70 -12.71
CA ALA A 111 -9.93 -19.24 -12.75
C ALA A 111 -10.03 -20.42 -13.75
N ALA A 112 -10.99 -21.31 -13.54
CA ALA A 112 -11.06 -22.65 -14.14
C ALA A 112 -11.21 -22.70 -15.69
N GLU A 113 -11.17 -21.58 -16.40
CA GLU A 113 -11.24 -21.51 -17.87
C GLU A 113 -9.92 -20.96 -18.46
N THR A 114 -9.23 -21.82 -19.20
CA THR A 114 -7.76 -21.79 -19.39
C THR A 114 -7.21 -20.86 -20.49
N GLU A 115 -7.93 -19.82 -20.93
CA GLU A 115 -7.40 -18.82 -21.87
C GLU A 115 -7.88 -17.39 -21.54
N ALA A 116 -8.06 -17.07 -20.25
CA ALA A 116 -8.42 -15.72 -19.85
C ALA A 116 -7.19 -14.77 -19.87
N PRO A 117 -7.40 -13.48 -20.21
CA PRO A 117 -6.32 -12.49 -20.15
C PRO A 117 -5.70 -12.37 -18.76
N ALA A 118 -4.47 -11.86 -18.70
CA ALA A 118 -3.85 -11.49 -17.44
C ALA A 118 -4.70 -10.43 -16.71
N LEU A 119 -4.73 -10.53 -15.40
CA LEU A 119 -5.43 -9.61 -14.51
C LEU A 119 -4.43 -8.73 -13.78
N ALA A 120 -4.90 -7.56 -13.36
CA ALA A 120 -4.24 -6.77 -12.35
C ALA A 120 -5.13 -6.65 -11.12
N ARG A 121 -4.62 -6.97 -9.93
CA ARG A 121 -5.28 -6.68 -8.66
C ARG A 121 -4.60 -5.49 -8.02
N GLU A 122 -5.39 -4.50 -7.65
CA GLU A 122 -4.92 -3.30 -6.97
C GLU A 122 -5.52 -3.19 -5.57
N GLY A 123 -4.66 -2.84 -4.61
CA GLY A 123 -5.02 -2.44 -3.26
C GLY A 123 -4.53 -1.02 -3.00
N ARG A 124 -5.41 -0.17 -2.47
CA ARG A 124 -5.09 1.19 -2.02
C ARG A 124 -5.37 1.27 -0.53
N LEU A 125 -4.32 1.34 0.26
CA LEU A 125 -4.36 1.30 1.71
C LEU A 125 -4.07 2.70 2.25
N TYR A 126 -4.98 3.20 3.08
CA TYR A 126 -4.95 4.55 3.63
C TYR A 126 -4.66 4.46 5.12
N PHE A 127 -3.63 5.16 5.57
CA PHE A 127 -3.20 5.15 6.97
C PHE A 127 -3.39 6.52 7.58
N ASP A 128 -3.90 6.61 8.80
CA ASP A 128 -3.94 7.86 9.54
C ASP A 128 -2.54 8.24 10.08
N PRO A 129 -2.35 9.46 10.64
CA PRO A 129 -1.07 9.86 11.23
C PRO A 129 -0.61 9.02 12.43
N ALA A 130 -1.49 8.22 13.04
CA ALA A 130 -1.14 7.27 14.09
C ALA A 130 -0.70 5.91 13.52
N GLY A 131 -0.64 5.77 12.18
CA GLY A 131 -0.28 4.55 11.48
C GLY A 131 -1.39 3.51 11.43
N GLN A 132 -2.63 3.87 11.78
CA GLN A 132 -3.76 2.95 11.70
C GLN A 132 -4.30 2.91 10.27
N LEU A 133 -4.53 1.70 9.76
CA LEU A 133 -5.22 1.50 8.50
C LEU A 133 -6.68 1.91 8.65
N ILE A 134 -7.09 2.98 7.97
CA ILE A 134 -8.44 3.54 8.06
C ILE A 134 -9.32 3.18 6.87
N ARG A 135 -8.72 2.77 5.74
CA ARG A 135 -9.47 2.37 4.55
C ARG A 135 -8.65 1.49 3.64
N VAL A 136 -9.33 0.53 3.00
CA VAL A 136 -8.78 -0.28 1.91
C VAL A 136 -9.75 -0.18 0.74
N LEU A 137 -9.24 0.21 -0.43
CA LEU A 137 -9.98 0.11 -1.69
C LEU A 137 -9.33 -0.93 -2.56
N THR A 138 -10.14 -1.79 -3.16
CA THR A 138 -9.65 -2.91 -3.95
C THR A 138 -10.34 -2.98 -5.29
N ARG A 139 -9.60 -3.42 -6.29
CA ARG A 139 -10.17 -3.73 -7.61
C ARG A 139 -9.35 -4.77 -8.34
N VAL A 140 -10.03 -5.53 -9.18
CA VAL A 140 -9.46 -6.44 -10.16
C VAL A 140 -9.79 -5.90 -11.55
N LEU A 141 -8.76 -5.82 -12.37
CA LEU A 141 -8.79 -5.24 -13.70
C LEU A 141 -8.44 -6.31 -14.74
N GLU A 142 -9.15 -6.28 -15.86
CA GLU A 142 -8.75 -6.94 -17.11
C GLU A 142 -8.28 -5.84 -18.07
N GLY A 143 -6.97 -5.76 -18.33
CA GLY A 143 -6.37 -4.56 -18.90
C GLY A 143 -6.58 -3.35 -17.97
N GLU A 144 -7.33 -2.35 -18.42
CA GLU A 144 -7.66 -1.13 -17.67
C GLU A 144 -9.13 -1.08 -17.21
N VAL A 145 -9.91 -2.12 -17.50
CA VAL A 145 -11.34 -2.19 -17.16
C VAL A 145 -11.52 -2.94 -15.85
N GLU A 146 -12.23 -2.33 -14.90
CA GLU A 146 -12.60 -3.00 -13.66
C GLU A 146 -13.65 -4.09 -13.92
N VAL A 147 -13.33 -5.30 -13.48
CA VAL A 147 -14.15 -6.51 -13.68
C VAL A 147 -14.66 -7.09 -12.37
N ALA A 148 -14.02 -6.79 -11.24
CA ALA A 148 -14.47 -7.16 -9.90
C ALA A 148 -13.81 -6.27 -8.83
N GLY A 149 -14.37 -6.24 -7.62
CA GLY A 149 -13.72 -5.59 -6.47
C GLY A 149 -12.59 -6.43 -5.87
N MET A 150 -12.66 -7.76 -6.01
CA MET A 150 -11.70 -8.73 -5.48
C MET A 150 -11.74 -10.02 -6.32
N ASP A 151 -10.87 -10.99 -6.01
CA ASP A 151 -10.90 -12.33 -6.61
C ASP A 151 -12.29 -12.99 -6.50
N THR A 152 -12.72 -13.62 -7.60
CA THR A 152 -13.99 -14.35 -7.74
C THR A 152 -13.74 -15.69 -8.44
N GLU A 153 -14.79 -16.51 -8.61
CA GLU A 153 -14.71 -17.75 -9.38
C GLU A 153 -14.25 -17.55 -10.83
N ARG A 154 -14.50 -16.37 -11.42
CA ARG A 154 -14.16 -16.06 -12.82
C ARG A 154 -12.88 -15.23 -12.96
N TYR A 155 -12.51 -14.48 -11.93
CA TYR A 155 -11.37 -13.57 -11.93
C TYR A 155 -10.53 -13.84 -10.70
N SER A 156 -9.48 -14.64 -10.81
CA SER A 156 -8.62 -14.95 -9.66
C SER A 156 -7.15 -14.90 -10.07
N LEU A 157 -6.33 -14.31 -9.20
CA LEU A 157 -4.90 -14.17 -9.43
C LEU A 157 -4.14 -15.37 -8.83
N ALA A 158 -2.95 -15.65 -9.36
CA ALA A 158 -2.15 -16.81 -8.97
C ALA A 158 -1.64 -16.76 -7.51
N ARG A 159 -1.72 -15.60 -6.86
CA ARG A 159 -1.16 -15.33 -5.53
C ARG A 159 -2.11 -14.46 -4.70
N GLY A 160 -2.06 -14.63 -3.38
CA GLY A 160 -2.78 -13.80 -2.42
C GLY A 160 -2.09 -12.46 -2.15
N CYS A 161 -2.47 -11.78 -1.07
CA CYS A 161 -2.05 -10.38 -0.81
C CYS A 161 -1.00 -10.25 0.29
N GLY A 162 -0.59 -11.35 0.90
CA GLY A 162 0.34 -11.40 2.03
C GLY A 162 1.83 -11.19 1.69
N LEU A 163 2.17 -10.58 0.55
CA LEU A 163 3.55 -10.13 0.28
C LEU A 163 3.75 -8.66 0.65
N THR A 164 2.67 -7.89 0.74
CA THR A 164 2.73 -6.49 1.13
C THR A 164 3.21 -6.38 2.57
N ALA A 165 4.29 -5.62 2.80
CA ALA A 165 4.85 -5.38 4.12
C ALA A 165 4.84 -3.87 4.38
N PRO A 166 3.85 -3.34 5.13
CA PRO A 166 3.78 -1.92 5.40
C PRO A 166 4.85 -1.54 6.43
N HIS A 167 5.91 -0.87 5.97
CA HIS A 167 6.86 -0.18 6.83
C HIS A 167 6.13 1.00 7.50
N PRO A 168 5.99 1.02 8.84
CA PRO A 168 5.20 2.06 9.48
C PRO A 168 5.85 3.44 9.40
N THR A 169 7.19 3.51 9.33
CA THR A 169 7.93 4.77 9.24
C THR A 169 9.13 4.71 8.29
N VAL A 170 9.64 5.87 7.89
CA VAL A 170 10.89 6.01 7.13
C VAL A 170 12.08 5.36 7.84
N GLU A 171 12.18 5.46 9.17
CA GLU A 171 13.24 4.79 9.94
C GLU A 171 13.17 3.28 9.75
N THR A 172 11.97 2.70 9.77
CA THR A 172 11.84 1.26 9.51
C THR A 172 12.27 0.88 8.09
N VAL A 173 12.11 1.76 7.10
CA VAL A 173 12.64 1.53 5.73
C VAL A 173 14.16 1.57 5.73
N ARG A 174 14.76 2.53 6.45
CA ARG A 174 16.22 2.66 6.59
C ARG A 174 16.83 1.45 7.30
N ASP A 175 16.15 0.92 8.33
CA ASP A 175 16.56 -0.31 9.01
C ASP A 175 16.51 -1.51 8.06
N HIS A 176 15.48 -1.62 7.22
CA HIS A 176 15.39 -2.66 6.19
C HIS A 176 16.55 -2.56 5.18
N LEU A 177 16.85 -1.35 4.71
CA LEU A 177 17.99 -1.10 3.82
C LEU A 177 19.30 -1.54 4.46
N ALA A 178 19.53 -1.17 5.72
CA ALA A 178 20.74 -1.55 6.44
C ALA A 178 20.85 -3.08 6.63
N ALA A 179 19.74 -3.77 6.86
CA ALA A 179 19.72 -5.23 6.96
C ALA A 179 20.04 -5.94 5.63
N GLU A 180 19.54 -5.41 4.51
CA GLU A 180 19.76 -6.01 3.19
C GLU A 180 21.14 -5.67 2.59
N LEU A 181 21.53 -4.40 2.65
CA LEU A 181 22.78 -3.90 2.06
C LEU A 181 23.99 -4.15 2.96
N GLY A 182 23.78 -4.16 4.29
CA GLY A 182 24.83 -4.23 5.29
C GLY A 182 25.56 -2.90 5.53
N ASP A 183 26.39 -2.87 6.56
CA ASP A 183 27.30 -1.77 6.86
C ASP A 183 28.64 -1.89 6.10
N ILE A 184 29.54 -0.93 6.32
CA ILE A 184 30.87 -0.91 5.69
C ILE A 184 31.77 -2.09 6.12
N GLU A 185 31.47 -2.73 7.25
CA GLU A 185 32.17 -3.89 7.78
C GLU A 185 31.54 -5.22 7.31
N GLY A 186 30.45 -5.15 6.54
CA GLY A 186 29.69 -6.30 6.04
C GLY A 186 28.71 -6.87 7.07
N GLY A 187 28.52 -6.20 8.20
CA GLY A 187 27.51 -6.55 9.20
C GLY A 187 26.10 -6.30 8.67
N ARG A 188 25.17 -7.20 8.97
CA ARG A 188 23.75 -7.04 8.63
C ARG A 188 22.93 -7.09 9.90
N ALA A 189 22.08 -6.09 10.09
CA ALA A 189 21.13 -6.08 11.20
C ALA A 189 20.06 -7.15 10.96
N ASP A 190 19.55 -7.75 12.04
CA ASP A 190 18.33 -8.54 11.96
C ASP A 190 17.14 -7.59 11.74
N TYR A 191 16.32 -7.89 10.73
CA TYR A 191 15.16 -7.07 10.40
C TYR A 191 14.00 -7.93 9.90
N THR A 192 12.81 -7.64 10.41
CA THR A 192 11.57 -8.28 9.97
C THR A 192 10.41 -7.28 10.04
N VAL A 193 9.66 -7.16 8.95
CA VAL A 193 8.33 -6.53 8.95
C VAL A 193 7.29 -7.61 8.70
N PRO A 194 6.24 -7.72 9.54
CA PRO A 194 5.20 -8.70 9.31
C PRO A 194 4.47 -8.37 7.99
N PRO A 195 4.26 -9.36 7.12
CA PRO A 195 3.41 -9.16 5.96
C PRO A 195 1.96 -8.87 6.39
N LEU A 196 1.27 -8.08 5.57
CA LEU A 196 -0.12 -7.74 5.69
C LEU A 196 -0.91 -8.44 4.58
N ASP A 197 -1.77 -9.39 4.95
CA ASP A 197 -2.75 -9.96 4.02
C ASP A 197 -3.97 -9.04 3.91
N TRP A 198 -3.82 -7.98 3.11
CA TRP A 198 -4.86 -6.95 3.01
C TRP A 198 -6.13 -7.40 2.28
N CYS A 199 -6.11 -8.55 1.60
CA CYS A 199 -7.30 -9.12 0.98
C CYS A 199 -8.23 -9.81 1.97
N ALA A 200 -7.75 -10.13 3.17
CA ALA A 200 -8.56 -10.63 4.27
C ALA A 200 -9.28 -9.51 5.06
N ILE A 201 -8.96 -8.25 4.77
CA ILE A 201 -9.55 -7.08 5.44
C ILE A 201 -10.89 -6.79 4.76
N ALA A 202 -11.96 -6.69 5.55
CA ALA A 202 -13.26 -6.31 5.03
C ALA A 202 -13.17 -4.93 4.37
N THR A 203 -13.65 -4.83 3.12
CA THR A 203 -13.76 -3.56 2.41
C THR A 203 -15.18 -3.03 2.57
N ASP A 204 -15.30 -1.79 3.03
CA ASP A 204 -16.58 -1.07 3.14
C ASP A 204 -17.06 -0.47 1.81
#